data_AF-A0A3C0FXY2-F1
#
_entry.id   AF-A0A3C0FXY2-F1
#
_cell.length_a   1.000
_cell.length_b   1.000
_cell.length_c   1.000
_cell.angle_alpha   90.00
_cell.angle_beta   90.00
_cell.angle_gamma   90.00
#
_symmetry.space_group_name_H-M   'P 1'
#
loop_
_entity.id
_entity.type
_entity.pdbx_description
1 polymer ?
#
loop_
_entity_poly.entity_id
_entity_poly.type
_entity_poly.pdbx_seq_one_letter_code
_entity_poly.pdbx_strand_id
1 'polypeptide(L)'
;MKKLLLLMVIIFLGACKTEQDTKERHEIVLWTPYDDSLEVAGNADHDNTRMRYKLIQSKVLDKNAVFRPLYKEVSNLTEEEYKLLLPMILEQDIFVIRNHIKEGRLTYENLVLFYLYRIYKYELDNTTTLNTVIALNEDVVQQARELDEQNEKGVATQIQHPIYGMPILLKDNINTVGMKTTAGSIALMDNKTEDSFIVRQLKKNGALILGKVNLSEWAYFLCSGCPVGYSAYGGQTLNPYGRRIFETGGS
;
A
#
# COMPACT_ATOMS: atom_id res chain seq x y z
N MET A 1 16.98 -43.92 72.48
CA MET A 1 17.19 -42.54 72.98
C MET A 1 17.64 -41.68 71.81
N LYS A 2 16.94 -40.55 71.54
CA LYS A 2 17.44 -39.27 70.98
C LYS A 2 18.55 -39.37 69.90
N LYS A 3 18.47 -38.88 68.67
CA LYS A 3 17.97 -37.58 68.17
C LYS A 3 18.44 -37.43 66.70
N LEU A 4 17.72 -36.58 65.96
CA LEU A 4 18.13 -35.74 64.81
C LEU A 4 18.58 -36.42 63.49
N LEU A 5 17.82 -36.32 62.38
CA LEU A 5 17.65 -35.19 61.45
C LEU A 5 18.84 -35.01 60.50
N LEU A 6 18.69 -35.40 59.23
CA LEU A 6 19.01 -34.55 58.08
C LEU A 6 18.37 -35.11 56.80
N LEU A 7 17.33 -34.42 56.31
CA LEU A 7 16.77 -34.61 54.98
C LEU A 7 17.73 -33.92 53.99
N MET A 8 18.34 -34.67 53.08
CA MET A 8 19.15 -34.10 52.00
C MET A 8 18.28 -34.00 50.74
N VAL A 9 17.64 -32.84 50.55
CA VAL A 9 16.94 -32.50 49.31
C VAL A 9 18.00 -32.02 48.32
N ILE A 10 18.28 -32.82 47.30
CA ILE A 10 19.12 -32.41 46.16
C ILE A 10 18.24 -31.57 45.23
N ILE A 11 18.38 -30.24 45.30
CA ILE A 11 17.82 -29.31 44.32
C ILE A 11 18.80 -29.25 43.15
N PHE A 12 18.47 -29.90 42.04
CA PHE A 12 19.12 -29.67 40.76
C PHE A 12 18.71 -28.28 40.24
N LEU A 13 19.56 -27.27 40.44
CA LEU A 13 19.47 -26.02 39.70
C LEU A 13 19.99 -26.26 38.28
N GLY A 14 19.10 -26.72 37.41
CA GLY A 14 19.28 -26.62 35.97
C GLY A 14 19.19 -25.14 35.59
N ALA A 15 20.34 -24.48 35.48
CA ALA A 15 20.45 -23.17 34.85
C ALA A 15 20.22 -23.33 33.34
N CYS A 16 18.95 -23.50 32.93
CA CYS A 16 18.55 -23.14 31.59
C CYS A 16 18.68 -21.62 31.50
N LYS A 17 19.81 -21.16 30.98
CA LYS A 17 19.89 -19.90 30.26
C LYS A 17 18.78 -19.96 29.22
N THR A 18 17.66 -19.30 29.51
CA THR A 18 16.76 -18.84 28.46
C THR A 18 17.61 -17.89 27.64
N GLU A 19 18.16 -18.40 26.54
CA GLU A 19 18.47 -17.55 25.39
C GLU A 19 17.15 -16.90 25.01
N GLN A 20 16.89 -15.74 25.62
CA GLN A 20 16.03 -14.75 25.02
C GLN A 20 16.64 -14.51 23.65
N ASP A 21 15.93 -15.04 22.67
CA ASP A 21 16.03 -14.78 21.24
C ASP A 21 15.88 -13.27 21.01
N THR A 22 16.90 -12.51 21.38
CA THR A 22 17.18 -11.20 20.79
C THR A 22 17.84 -11.46 19.44
N LYS A 23 17.09 -12.11 18.54
CA LYS A 23 17.24 -11.82 17.12
C LYS A 23 16.89 -10.35 16.98
N GLU A 24 17.92 -9.52 16.87
CA GLU A 24 17.83 -8.26 16.14
C GLU A 24 17.20 -8.59 14.78
N ARG A 25 15.87 -8.48 14.69
CA ARG A 25 15.18 -8.43 13.42
C ARG A 25 15.74 -7.19 12.74
N HIS A 26 16.70 -7.39 11.86
CA HIS A 26 17.13 -6.38 10.92
C HIS A 26 15.87 -6.02 10.14
N GLU A 27 15.26 -4.90 10.51
CA GLU A 27 14.02 -4.45 9.93
C GLU A 27 14.33 -4.12 8.47
N ILE A 28 13.64 -4.79 7.54
CA ILE A 28 13.92 -4.63 6.11
C ILE A 28 13.66 -3.17 5.73
N VAL A 29 14.70 -2.50 5.24
CA VAL A 29 14.63 -1.15 4.69
C VAL A 29 14.39 -1.27 3.20
N LEU A 30 13.20 -0.86 2.76
CA LEU A 30 12.74 -0.92 1.37
C LEU A 30 13.01 0.37 0.62
N TRP A 31 13.04 1.49 1.35
CA TRP A 31 13.22 2.82 0.79
C TRP A 31 14.08 3.67 1.72
N THR A 32 15.00 4.42 1.13
CA THR A 32 15.82 5.38 1.86
C THR A 32 15.39 6.80 1.50
N PRO A 33 14.99 7.62 2.48
CA PRO A 33 14.73 9.04 2.26
C PRO A 33 15.91 9.73 1.56
N TYR A 34 15.60 10.59 0.59
CA TYR A 34 16.60 11.33 -0.17
C TYR A 34 16.32 12.83 -0.12
N ASP A 35 17.37 13.62 -0.36
CA ASP A 35 17.27 15.08 -0.48
C ASP A 35 16.70 15.46 -1.86
N ASP A 36 15.50 16.04 -1.87
CA ASP A 36 14.81 16.49 -3.08
C ASP A 36 15.14 17.93 -3.49
N SER A 37 16.12 18.58 -2.83
CA SER A 37 16.49 19.98 -3.10
C SER A 37 16.88 20.25 -4.55
N LEU A 38 17.57 19.32 -5.22
CA LEU A 38 17.91 19.46 -6.64
C LEU A 38 16.68 19.35 -7.54
N GLU A 39 15.71 18.50 -7.19
CA GLU A 39 14.45 18.36 -7.93
C GLU A 39 13.59 19.62 -7.79
N VAL A 40 13.53 20.18 -6.58
CA VAL A 40 12.85 21.45 -6.27
C VAL A 40 13.52 22.61 -7.01
N ALA A 41 14.85 22.71 -6.97
CA ALA A 41 15.59 23.75 -7.68
C ALA A 41 15.37 23.67 -9.20
N GLY A 42 15.32 22.46 -9.77
CA GLY A 42 15.03 22.23 -11.18
C GLY A 42 13.64 22.68 -11.63
N ASN A 43 12.72 22.94 -10.69
CA ASN A 43 11.35 23.40 -10.96
C ASN A 43 11.10 24.86 -10.56
N ALA A 44 12.10 25.57 -10.05
CA ALA A 44 11.93 26.92 -9.50
C ALA A 44 11.43 27.95 -10.52
N ASP A 45 11.87 27.83 -11.77
CA ASP A 45 11.54 28.76 -12.86
C ASP A 45 10.49 28.21 -13.84
N HIS A 46 9.74 27.17 -13.45
CA HIS A 46 8.71 26.58 -14.30
C HIS A 46 7.68 27.62 -14.75
N ASP A 47 7.28 27.59 -16.02
CA ASP A 47 6.33 28.55 -16.62
C ASP A 47 5.00 28.59 -15.85
N ASN A 48 4.49 27.42 -15.50
CA ASN A 48 3.37 27.27 -14.58
C ASN A 48 3.82 27.47 -13.12
N THR A 49 3.33 28.52 -12.48
CA THR A 49 3.70 28.91 -11.11
C THR A 49 3.32 27.86 -10.06
N ARG A 50 2.26 27.07 -10.27
CA ARG A 50 1.86 25.99 -9.35
C ARG A 50 2.86 24.83 -9.33
N MET A 51 3.65 24.67 -10.40
CA MET A 51 4.69 23.65 -10.49
C MET A 51 6.03 24.09 -9.91
N ARG A 52 6.12 25.30 -9.35
CA ARG A 52 7.30 25.80 -8.64
C ARG A 52 7.30 25.24 -7.23
N TYR A 53 7.52 23.93 -7.13
CA TYR A 53 7.44 23.16 -5.90
C TYR A 53 8.35 23.74 -4.81
N LYS A 54 7.95 23.57 -3.55
CA LYS A 54 8.77 23.91 -2.38
C LYS A 54 9.25 22.68 -1.62
N LEU A 55 8.58 21.55 -1.86
CA LEU A 55 8.83 20.26 -1.26
C LEU A 55 8.21 19.21 -2.18
N ILE A 56 8.89 18.07 -2.38
CA ILE A 56 8.36 16.95 -3.16
C ILE A 56 8.10 15.76 -2.26
N GLN A 57 9.06 15.41 -1.39
CA GLN A 57 8.94 14.28 -0.47
C GLN A 57 8.12 14.65 0.77
N SER A 58 7.35 13.69 1.28
CA SER A 58 6.73 13.85 2.60
C SER A 58 7.81 13.94 3.68
N LYS A 59 7.57 14.78 4.69
CA LYS A 59 8.42 14.88 5.88
C LYS A 59 7.94 14.00 7.04
N VAL A 60 6.77 13.39 6.91
CA VAL A 60 6.08 12.73 8.04
C VAL A 60 5.66 11.29 7.74
N LEU A 61 5.40 10.97 6.48
CA LEU A 61 5.04 9.61 6.09
C LEU A 61 6.29 8.79 5.89
N ASP A 62 6.50 7.79 6.74
CA ASP A 62 7.51 6.76 6.49
C ASP A 62 7.01 5.82 5.39
N LYS A 63 7.65 5.91 4.22
CA LYS A 63 7.35 5.04 3.09
C LYS A 63 7.62 3.57 3.43
N ASN A 64 8.58 3.26 4.30
CA ASN A 64 8.78 1.87 4.72
C ASN A 64 7.60 1.35 5.52
N ALA A 65 6.96 2.15 6.38
CA ALA A 65 5.78 1.74 7.13
C ALA A 65 4.60 1.38 6.21
N VAL A 66 4.48 2.02 5.05
CA VAL A 66 3.41 1.72 4.06
C VAL A 66 3.67 0.41 3.30
N PHE A 67 4.94 0.11 2.98
CA PHE A 67 5.28 -1.01 2.07
C PHE A 67 5.80 -2.25 2.82
N ARG A 68 6.33 -2.13 4.04
CA ARG A 68 6.86 -3.30 4.78
C ARG A 68 5.83 -4.40 5.05
N PRO A 69 4.56 -4.11 5.40
CA PRO A 69 3.59 -5.16 5.75
C PRO A 69 3.33 -6.16 4.62
N LEU A 70 3.32 -5.70 3.36
CA LEU A 70 3.03 -6.53 2.19
C LEU A 70 4.29 -7.01 1.47
N TYR A 71 5.49 -6.59 1.89
CA TYR A 71 6.75 -6.89 1.19
C TYR A 71 6.99 -8.37 0.95
N LYS A 72 6.71 -9.21 1.96
CA LYS A 72 6.87 -10.67 1.83
C LYS A 72 5.98 -11.24 0.74
N GLU A 73 4.73 -10.78 0.67
CA GLU A 73 3.78 -11.25 -0.36
C GLU A 73 4.21 -10.80 -1.74
N VAL A 74 4.58 -9.53 -1.89
CA VAL A 74 5.03 -8.97 -3.18
C VAL A 74 6.32 -9.63 -3.67
N SER A 75 7.23 -9.97 -2.75
CA SER A 75 8.50 -10.63 -3.09
C SER A 75 8.34 -12.06 -3.61
N ASN A 76 7.16 -12.66 -3.47
CA ASN A 76 6.89 -13.98 -4.04
C ASN A 76 6.64 -13.92 -5.56
N LEU A 77 6.30 -12.74 -6.12
CA LEU A 77 6.14 -12.57 -7.56
C LEU A 77 7.47 -12.15 -8.20
N THR A 78 8.03 -13.00 -9.04
CA THR A 78 9.27 -12.73 -9.78
C THR A 78 9.04 -11.72 -10.92
N GLU A 79 10.12 -11.10 -11.42
CA GLU A 79 10.04 -10.20 -12.58
C GLU A 79 9.59 -10.96 -13.84
N GLU A 80 9.98 -12.23 -13.98
CA GLU A 80 9.57 -13.14 -15.04
C GLU A 80 8.06 -13.40 -14.99
N GLU A 81 7.52 -13.75 -13.83
CA GLU A 81 6.07 -13.94 -13.65
C GLU A 81 5.30 -12.64 -13.88
N TYR A 82 5.79 -11.52 -13.33
CA TYR A 82 5.21 -10.20 -13.59
C TYR A 82 5.13 -9.90 -15.09
N LYS A 83 6.20 -10.20 -15.86
CA LYS A 83 6.21 -10.02 -17.33
C LYS A 83 5.20 -10.93 -18.04
N LEU A 84 5.02 -12.16 -17.57
CA LEU A 84 4.02 -13.09 -18.13
C LEU A 84 2.58 -12.61 -17.90
N LEU A 85 2.33 -11.88 -16.80
CA LEU A 85 1.02 -11.32 -16.49
C LEU A 85 0.68 -10.05 -17.31
N LEU A 86 1.68 -9.32 -17.83
CA LEU A 86 1.48 -8.04 -18.54
C LEU A 86 0.39 -8.10 -19.63
N PRO A 87 0.40 -9.05 -20.59
CA PRO A 87 -0.58 -9.06 -21.68
C PRO A 87 -2.00 -9.37 -21.23
N MET A 88 -2.17 -9.94 -20.04
CA MET A 88 -3.48 -10.29 -19.47
C MET A 88 -4.08 -9.18 -18.60
N ILE A 89 -3.27 -8.22 -18.14
CA ILE A 89 -3.70 -7.24 -17.14
C ILE A 89 -3.49 -5.81 -17.61
N LEU A 90 -2.30 -5.48 -18.13
CA LEU A 90 -1.97 -4.09 -18.47
C LEU A 90 -2.75 -3.67 -19.72
N GLU A 91 -3.35 -2.47 -19.66
CA GLU A 91 -4.24 -1.93 -20.70
C GLU A 91 -5.45 -2.83 -21.05
N GLN A 92 -5.79 -3.81 -20.21
CA GLN A 92 -6.99 -4.62 -20.38
C GLN A 92 -8.16 -4.02 -19.59
N ASP A 93 -9.36 -4.07 -20.17
CA ASP A 93 -10.56 -3.71 -19.44
C ASP A 93 -10.98 -4.80 -18.43
N ILE A 94 -11.86 -4.42 -17.51
CA ILE A 94 -12.36 -5.30 -16.44
C ILE A 94 -12.99 -6.59 -17.00
N PHE A 95 -13.66 -6.54 -18.16
CA PHE A 95 -14.32 -7.71 -18.72
C PHE A 95 -13.31 -8.72 -19.30
N VAL A 96 -12.25 -8.22 -19.94
CA VAL A 96 -11.14 -9.07 -20.42
C VAL A 96 -10.44 -9.77 -19.25
N ILE A 97 -10.09 -9.01 -18.20
CA ILE A 97 -9.46 -9.56 -16.99
C ILE A 97 -10.36 -10.64 -16.36
N ARG A 98 -11.67 -10.38 -16.24
CA ARG A 98 -12.63 -11.37 -15.72
C ARG A 98 -12.70 -12.64 -16.57
N ASN A 99 -12.59 -12.53 -17.89
CA ASN A 99 -12.56 -13.70 -18.76
C ASN A 99 -11.31 -14.54 -18.52
N HIS A 100 -10.14 -13.94 -18.32
CA HIS A 100 -8.93 -14.66 -17.96
C HIS A 100 -9.09 -15.44 -16.64
N ILE A 101 -9.77 -14.84 -15.66
CA ILE A 101 -10.05 -15.51 -14.37
C ILE A 101 -11.04 -16.66 -14.55
N LYS A 102 -12.12 -16.43 -15.30
CA LYS A 102 -13.11 -17.47 -15.61
C LYS A 102 -12.50 -18.67 -16.35
N GLU A 103 -11.52 -18.42 -17.21
CA GLU A 103 -10.80 -19.44 -17.98
C GLU A 103 -9.67 -20.11 -17.17
N GLY A 104 -9.44 -19.71 -15.91
CA GLY A 104 -8.37 -20.25 -15.06
C GLY A 104 -6.97 -19.83 -15.48
N ARG A 105 -6.83 -18.80 -16.34
CA ARG A 105 -5.54 -18.25 -16.79
C ARG A 105 -4.99 -17.17 -15.87
N LEU A 106 -5.82 -16.64 -14.99
CA LEU A 106 -5.48 -15.62 -14.00
C LEU A 106 -6.22 -15.92 -12.69
N THR A 107 -5.61 -15.59 -11.56
CA THR A 107 -6.23 -15.65 -10.23
C THR A 107 -6.38 -14.25 -9.66
N TYR A 108 -7.28 -14.05 -8.70
CA TYR A 108 -7.41 -12.77 -8.00
C TYR A 108 -6.13 -12.43 -7.22
N GLU A 109 -5.48 -13.42 -6.62
CA GLU A 109 -4.16 -13.25 -5.98
C GLU A 109 -3.13 -12.69 -6.96
N ASN A 110 -2.98 -13.31 -8.14
CA ASN A 110 -2.02 -12.84 -9.14
C ASN A 110 -2.37 -11.45 -9.69
N LEU A 111 -3.66 -11.13 -9.82
CA LEU A 111 -4.12 -9.80 -10.19
C LEU A 111 -3.72 -8.74 -9.14
N VAL A 112 -3.91 -9.03 -7.86
CA VAL A 112 -3.52 -8.15 -6.76
C VAL A 112 -1.99 -8.02 -6.67
N LEU A 113 -1.27 -9.14 -6.71
CA LEU A 113 0.19 -9.16 -6.67
C LEU A 113 0.81 -8.42 -7.86
N PHE A 114 0.21 -8.51 -9.06
CA PHE A 114 0.65 -7.73 -10.22
C PHE A 114 0.64 -6.22 -9.94
N TYR A 115 -0.46 -5.68 -9.42
CA TYR A 115 -0.54 -4.25 -9.13
C TYR A 115 0.32 -3.84 -7.94
N LEU A 116 0.41 -4.66 -6.87
CA LEU A 116 1.31 -4.40 -5.76
C LEU A 116 2.78 -4.40 -6.22
N TYR A 117 3.19 -5.40 -7.00
CA TYR A 117 4.54 -5.45 -7.58
C TYR A 117 4.85 -4.20 -8.38
N ARG A 118 3.91 -3.76 -9.23
CA ARG A 118 4.07 -2.54 -10.01
C ARG A 118 4.17 -1.29 -9.12
N ILE A 119 3.34 -1.19 -8.07
CA ILE A 119 3.42 -0.13 -7.07
C ILE A 119 4.81 -0.11 -6.42
N TYR A 120 5.32 -1.26 -5.97
CA TYR A 120 6.64 -1.35 -5.32
C TYR A 120 7.76 -0.95 -6.28
N LYS A 121 7.73 -1.50 -7.50
CA LYS A 121 8.74 -1.26 -8.54
C LYS A 121 8.92 0.23 -8.86
N TYR A 122 7.82 0.99 -8.91
CA TYR A 122 7.89 2.41 -9.27
C TYR A 122 7.93 3.34 -8.05
N GLU A 123 7.22 3.05 -6.96
CA GLU A 123 7.21 3.93 -5.78
C GLU A 123 8.48 3.81 -4.93
N LEU A 124 9.19 2.67 -4.93
CA LEU A 124 10.41 2.49 -4.13
C LEU A 124 11.70 2.92 -4.85
N ASP A 125 11.63 3.29 -6.12
CA ASP A 125 12.75 3.83 -6.88
C ASP A 125 12.64 5.36 -7.00
N ASN A 126 13.62 6.08 -6.44
CA ASN A 126 13.65 7.55 -6.44
C ASN A 126 13.63 8.16 -7.86
N THR A 127 14.09 7.42 -8.87
CA THR A 127 14.13 7.87 -10.26
C THR A 127 12.79 7.71 -10.98
N THR A 128 11.86 6.94 -10.42
CA THR A 128 10.54 6.67 -11.03
C THR A 128 9.36 6.98 -10.12
N THR A 129 9.57 7.17 -8.81
CA THR A 129 8.51 7.43 -7.84
C THR A 129 7.62 8.60 -8.22
N LEU A 130 6.31 8.37 -8.07
CA LEU A 130 5.28 9.36 -8.34
C LEU A 130 4.60 9.86 -7.06
N ASN A 131 4.94 9.32 -5.89
CA ASN A 131 4.30 9.66 -4.60
C ASN A 131 2.77 9.60 -4.70
N THR A 132 2.25 8.51 -5.27
CA THR A 132 0.82 8.32 -5.51
C THR A 132 0.14 7.54 -4.41
N VAL A 133 0.81 6.59 -3.76
CA VAL A 133 0.24 5.69 -2.76
C VAL A 133 0.57 6.18 -1.35
N ILE A 134 -0.45 6.38 -0.52
CA ILE A 134 -0.32 6.94 0.84
C ILE A 134 -0.64 5.93 1.94
N ALA A 135 -1.37 4.86 1.61
CA ALA A 135 -1.58 3.69 2.46
C ALA A 135 -1.89 2.45 1.60
N LEU A 136 -1.59 1.26 2.11
CA LEU A 136 -1.96 -0.01 1.50
C LEU A 136 -2.80 -0.84 2.48
N ASN A 137 -3.70 -1.65 1.94
CA ASN A 137 -4.49 -2.60 2.74
C ASN A 137 -3.64 -3.86 2.98
N GLU A 138 -3.21 -4.07 4.22
CA GLU A 138 -2.34 -5.19 4.61
C GLU A 138 -2.99 -6.58 4.38
N ASP A 139 -4.33 -6.63 4.36
CA ASP A 139 -5.08 -7.88 4.21
C ASP A 139 -5.43 -8.21 2.74
N VAL A 140 -5.10 -7.34 1.77
CA VAL A 140 -5.63 -7.44 0.40
C VAL A 140 -5.25 -8.73 -0.32
N VAL A 141 -4.03 -9.24 -0.09
CA VAL A 141 -3.57 -10.49 -0.71
C VAL A 141 -4.33 -11.68 -0.13
N GLN A 142 -4.55 -11.70 1.18
CA GLN A 142 -5.34 -12.74 1.85
C GLN A 142 -6.80 -12.70 1.37
N GLN A 143 -7.40 -11.52 1.26
CA GLN A 143 -8.74 -11.34 0.71
C GLN A 143 -8.82 -11.87 -0.74
N ALA A 144 -7.79 -11.66 -1.56
CA ALA A 144 -7.75 -12.17 -2.92
C ALA A 144 -7.73 -13.71 -2.96
N ARG A 145 -6.91 -14.34 -2.13
CA ARG A 145 -6.85 -15.81 -1.96
C ARG A 145 -8.20 -16.39 -1.55
N GLU A 146 -8.92 -15.73 -0.64
CA GLU A 146 -10.26 -16.16 -0.23
C GLU A 146 -11.26 -16.12 -1.39
N LEU A 147 -11.15 -15.15 -2.30
CA LEU A 147 -11.99 -15.11 -3.51
C LEU A 147 -11.61 -16.22 -4.51
N ASP A 148 -10.32 -16.53 -4.64
CA ASP A 148 -9.85 -17.65 -5.47
C ASP A 148 -10.38 -18.99 -4.94
N GLU A 149 -10.29 -19.24 -3.63
CA GLU A 149 -10.86 -20.44 -3.01
C GLU A 149 -12.38 -20.55 -3.23
N GLN A 150 -13.10 -19.43 -3.13
CA GLN A 150 -14.55 -19.40 -3.39
C GLN A 150 -14.85 -19.70 -4.87
N ASN A 151 -13.98 -19.25 -5.78
CA ASN A 151 -14.10 -19.54 -7.20
C ASN A 151 -13.89 -21.03 -7.50
N GLU A 152 -12.85 -21.64 -6.91
CA GLU A 152 -12.58 -23.08 -7.04
C GLU A 152 -13.73 -23.95 -6.50
N LYS A 153 -14.34 -23.54 -5.39
CA LYS A 153 -15.50 -24.23 -4.78
C LYS A 153 -16.80 -24.03 -5.58
N GLY A 154 -16.79 -23.25 -6.68
CA GLY A 154 -17.98 -22.91 -7.46
C GLY A 154 -18.94 -21.94 -6.77
N VAL A 155 -18.51 -21.35 -5.64
CA VAL A 155 -19.31 -20.45 -4.78
C VAL A 155 -19.25 -18.99 -5.28
N ALA A 156 -18.27 -18.65 -6.11
CA ALA A 156 -18.13 -17.33 -6.77
C ALA A 156 -19.34 -16.90 -7.61
N THR A 157 -20.36 -17.76 -7.74
CA THR A 157 -21.54 -17.60 -8.58
C THR A 157 -22.66 -16.74 -8.00
N GLN A 158 -22.58 -16.22 -6.76
CA GLN A 158 -23.67 -15.39 -6.21
C GLN A 158 -23.56 -13.88 -6.51
N ILE A 159 -22.36 -13.34 -6.72
CA ILE A 159 -22.16 -11.90 -6.99
C ILE A 159 -21.72 -11.71 -8.43
N GLN A 160 -22.68 -11.46 -9.33
CA GLN A 160 -22.40 -11.22 -10.76
C GLN A 160 -21.97 -9.78 -11.08
N HIS A 161 -21.38 -9.07 -10.12
CA HIS A 161 -20.97 -7.68 -10.33
C HIS A 161 -19.67 -7.60 -11.14
N PRO A 162 -19.54 -6.69 -12.11
CA PRO A 162 -18.30 -6.52 -12.88
C PRO A 162 -17.04 -6.23 -12.04
N ILE A 163 -17.17 -5.79 -10.80
CA ILE A 163 -16.02 -5.42 -9.95
C ILE A 163 -15.60 -6.53 -8.98
N TYR A 164 -16.28 -7.69 -9.02
CA TYR A 164 -15.98 -8.78 -8.12
C TYR A 164 -14.52 -9.23 -8.29
N GLY A 165 -13.76 -9.17 -7.20
CA GLY A 165 -12.33 -9.44 -7.11
C GLY A 165 -11.42 -8.43 -7.80
N MET A 166 -11.96 -7.30 -8.30
CA MET A 166 -11.13 -6.25 -8.89
C MET A 166 -10.46 -5.42 -7.79
N PRO A 167 -9.13 -5.19 -7.86
CA PRO A 167 -8.43 -4.29 -6.95
C PRO A 167 -8.76 -2.83 -7.25
N ILE A 168 -9.10 -2.07 -6.21
CA ILE A 168 -9.52 -0.66 -6.31
C ILE A 168 -8.72 0.18 -5.31
N LEU A 169 -8.11 1.26 -5.80
CA LEU A 169 -7.54 2.31 -4.98
C LEU A 169 -8.59 3.37 -4.64
N LEU A 170 -8.56 3.88 -3.42
CA LEU A 170 -9.46 4.92 -2.95
C LEU A 170 -8.70 6.24 -2.74
N LYS A 171 -9.32 7.37 -3.02
CA LYS A 171 -8.78 8.67 -2.58
C LYS A 171 -8.73 8.71 -1.05
N ASP A 172 -7.70 9.30 -0.47
CA ASP A 172 -7.47 9.32 0.99
C ASP A 172 -8.46 10.20 1.80
N ASN A 173 -9.43 10.84 1.15
CA ASN A 173 -10.56 11.48 1.82
C ASN A 173 -11.82 10.58 1.91
N ILE A 174 -11.72 9.32 1.50
CA ILE A 174 -12.82 8.34 1.59
C ILE A 174 -12.61 7.48 2.85
N ASN A 175 -13.55 7.46 3.79
CA ASN A 175 -13.43 6.64 5.00
C ASN A 175 -13.36 5.12 4.68
N THR A 176 -12.44 4.39 5.32
CA THR A 176 -12.23 2.95 5.13
C THR A 176 -11.60 2.33 6.37
N VAL A 177 -12.20 1.24 6.88
CA VAL A 177 -11.65 0.45 7.99
C VAL A 177 -10.31 -0.16 7.58
N GLY A 178 -9.36 -0.19 8.52
CA GLY A 178 -8.02 -0.79 8.33
C GLY A 178 -6.97 0.19 7.80
N MET A 179 -7.37 1.37 7.31
CA MET A 179 -6.46 2.42 6.85
C MET A 179 -6.87 3.78 7.41
N LYS A 180 -5.89 4.67 7.61
CA LYS A 180 -6.16 6.05 8.02
C LYS A 180 -6.88 6.80 6.89
N THR A 181 -7.64 7.83 7.24
CA THR A 181 -8.29 8.73 6.27
C THR A 181 -7.88 10.14 6.62
N THR A 182 -6.87 10.66 5.91
CA THR A 182 -6.14 11.86 6.35
C THR A 182 -6.53 13.11 5.55
N ALA A 183 -7.18 12.95 4.40
CA ALA A 183 -7.37 14.00 3.40
C ALA A 183 -6.04 14.71 3.03
N GLY A 184 -4.93 13.97 3.11
CA GLY A 184 -3.57 14.47 2.93
C GLY A 184 -3.01 15.31 4.09
N SER A 185 -3.76 15.49 5.18
CA SER A 185 -3.41 16.41 6.25
C SER A 185 -2.77 15.73 7.45
N ILE A 186 -1.69 16.33 7.96
CA ILE A 186 -1.02 15.89 9.19
C ILE A 186 -1.99 15.91 10.39
N ALA A 187 -2.94 16.85 10.41
CA ALA A 187 -3.94 16.95 11.47
C ALA A 187 -4.81 15.68 11.60
N LEU A 188 -4.90 14.87 10.54
CA LEU A 188 -5.71 13.65 10.48
C LEU A 188 -4.85 12.39 10.27
N MET A 189 -3.52 12.45 10.43
CA MET A 189 -2.63 11.30 10.23
C MET A 189 -3.02 10.09 11.09
N ASP A 190 -3.67 10.34 12.24
CA ASP A 190 -4.13 9.30 13.13
C ASP A 190 -5.63 8.96 13.06
N ASN A 191 -6.37 9.58 12.15
CA ASN A 191 -7.81 9.43 12.02
C ASN A 191 -8.20 8.02 11.55
N LYS A 192 -8.84 7.25 12.43
CA LYS A 192 -9.44 5.94 12.14
C LYS A 192 -10.94 6.09 11.94
N THR A 193 -11.49 5.43 10.93
CA THR A 193 -12.88 5.59 10.52
C THR A 193 -13.55 4.25 10.25
N GLU A 194 -14.89 4.25 10.21
CA GLU A 194 -15.67 3.16 9.63
C GLU A 194 -15.74 3.27 8.10
N ASP A 195 -16.13 2.20 7.42
CA ASP A 195 -16.32 2.24 5.96
C ASP A 195 -17.42 3.23 5.58
N SER A 196 -17.09 4.17 4.70
CA SER A 196 -18.09 5.03 4.05
C SER A 196 -19.12 4.19 3.28
N PHE A 197 -20.26 4.80 2.96
CA PHE A 197 -21.32 4.11 2.20
C PHE A 197 -20.78 3.49 0.89
N ILE A 198 -20.00 4.23 0.11
CA ILE A 198 -19.45 3.75 -1.16
C ILE A 198 -18.50 2.55 -0.95
N VAL A 199 -17.68 2.58 0.10
CA VAL A 199 -16.76 1.47 0.41
C VAL A 199 -17.52 0.21 0.83
N ARG A 200 -18.59 0.37 1.62
CA ARG A 200 -19.49 -0.75 1.94
C ARG A 200 -20.12 -1.35 0.69
N GLN A 201 -20.53 -0.54 -0.29
CA GLN A 201 -21.07 -1.05 -1.56
C GLN A 201 -20.00 -1.75 -2.40
N LEU A 202 -18.77 -1.21 -2.48
CA LEU A 202 -17.66 -1.85 -3.18
C LEU A 202 -17.35 -3.22 -2.59
N LYS A 203 -17.14 -3.29 -1.26
CA LYS A 203 -16.86 -4.55 -0.55
C LYS A 203 -18.02 -5.55 -0.66
N LYS A 204 -19.27 -5.09 -0.55
CA LYS A 204 -20.47 -5.94 -0.75
C LYS A 204 -20.52 -6.57 -2.14
N ASN A 205 -19.99 -5.90 -3.15
CA ASN A 205 -19.89 -6.42 -4.53
C ASN A 205 -18.57 -7.16 -4.80
N GLY A 206 -17.79 -7.46 -3.77
CA GLY A 206 -16.56 -8.25 -3.86
C GLY A 206 -15.33 -7.49 -4.35
N ALA A 207 -15.36 -6.15 -4.42
CA ALA A 207 -14.16 -5.39 -4.76
C ALA A 207 -13.09 -5.54 -3.66
N LEU A 208 -11.84 -5.67 -4.08
CA LEU A 208 -10.68 -5.71 -3.18
C LEU A 208 -10.14 -4.28 -3.03
N ILE A 209 -10.25 -3.68 -1.84
CA ILE A 209 -9.69 -2.35 -1.64
C ILE A 209 -8.17 -2.48 -1.50
N LEU A 210 -7.42 -2.01 -2.48
CA LEU A 210 -5.96 -2.15 -2.55
C LEU A 210 -5.24 -1.22 -1.59
N GLY A 211 -5.75 -0.01 -1.43
CA GLY A 211 -5.07 1.03 -0.68
C GLY A 211 -5.68 2.42 -0.87
N LYS A 212 -4.93 3.42 -0.43
CA LYS A 212 -5.25 4.83 -0.55
C LYS A 212 -4.25 5.54 -1.46
N VAL A 213 -4.76 6.46 -2.27
CA VAL A 213 -3.93 7.38 -3.06
C VAL A 213 -3.91 8.78 -2.47
N ASN A 214 -2.77 9.43 -2.65
CA ASN A 214 -2.53 10.82 -2.30
C ASN A 214 -3.47 11.75 -3.09
N LEU A 215 -3.56 12.99 -2.62
CA LEU A 215 -4.39 14.04 -3.15
C LEU A 215 -3.74 15.39 -2.86
N SER A 216 -4.26 16.44 -3.48
CA SER A 216 -4.11 17.81 -2.99
C SER A 216 -4.79 17.97 -1.63
N GLU A 217 -4.07 18.48 -0.64
CA GLU A 217 -4.56 18.56 0.74
C GLU A 217 -5.93 19.25 0.84
N TRP A 218 -6.81 18.71 1.68
CA TRP A 218 -8.21 19.19 1.84
C TRP A 218 -8.98 19.25 0.53
N ALA A 219 -8.73 18.32 -0.38
CA ALA A 219 -9.31 18.29 -1.71
C ALA A 219 -9.11 19.60 -2.49
N TYR A 220 -7.90 20.15 -2.40
CA TYR A 220 -7.50 21.43 -3.01
C TYR A 220 -8.31 22.64 -2.51
N PHE A 221 -8.79 22.59 -1.26
CA PHE A 221 -9.52 23.69 -0.61
C PHE A 221 -8.73 24.37 0.52
N LEU A 222 -7.40 24.15 0.55
CA LEU A 222 -6.52 24.75 1.55
C LEU A 222 -5.97 26.13 1.15
N CYS A 223 -5.63 26.31 -0.14
CA CYS A 223 -4.99 27.53 -0.63
C CYS A 223 -5.20 27.74 -2.13
N SER A 224 -5.12 29.00 -2.58
CA SER A 224 -5.17 29.38 -3.99
C SER A 224 -3.77 29.39 -4.61
N GLY A 225 -3.61 28.79 -5.79
CA GLY A 225 -2.33 28.78 -6.53
C GLY A 225 -1.27 27.83 -5.96
N CYS A 226 -1.64 26.96 -5.03
CA CYS A 226 -0.75 25.91 -4.53
C CYS A 226 -0.56 24.80 -5.57
N PRO A 227 0.53 24.02 -5.47
CA PRO A 227 0.73 22.84 -6.30
C PRO A 227 -0.44 21.86 -6.18
N VAL A 228 -0.96 21.41 -7.31
CA VAL A 228 -1.94 20.32 -7.35
C VAL A 228 -1.25 18.98 -7.13
N GLY A 229 -1.90 18.06 -6.42
CA GLY A 229 -1.35 16.76 -6.03
C GLY A 229 -0.40 16.82 -4.82
N TYR A 230 -0.18 17.98 -4.20
CA TYR A 230 0.59 18.09 -2.96
C TYR A 230 -0.29 17.92 -1.73
N SER A 231 0.16 17.09 -0.80
CA SER A 231 -0.31 17.13 0.57
C SER A 231 0.82 17.07 1.59
N ALA A 232 0.62 17.68 2.76
CA ALA A 232 1.62 17.64 3.82
C ALA A 232 1.92 16.22 4.32
N TYR A 233 0.93 15.30 4.26
CA TYR A 233 1.12 13.90 4.66
C TYR A 233 1.75 13.05 3.54
N GLY A 234 1.30 13.17 2.30
CA GLY A 234 1.72 12.31 1.18
C GLY A 234 2.84 12.86 0.29
N GLY A 235 3.19 14.14 0.43
CA GLY A 235 4.12 14.83 -0.48
C GLY A 235 3.47 15.25 -1.80
N GLN A 236 4.31 15.60 -2.78
CA GLN A 236 3.90 16.00 -4.13
C GLN A 236 3.76 14.78 -5.03
N THR A 237 2.53 14.48 -5.47
CA THR A 237 2.32 13.52 -6.54
C THR A 237 2.87 14.04 -7.87
N LEU A 238 3.52 13.19 -8.67
CA LEU A 238 4.12 13.55 -9.96
C LEU A 238 3.40 12.87 -11.13
N ASN A 239 3.40 13.52 -12.29
CA ASN A 239 2.68 13.02 -13.46
C ASN A 239 3.46 11.88 -14.16
N PRO A 240 2.84 10.71 -14.44
CA PRO A 240 3.50 9.57 -15.08
C PRO A 240 3.98 9.84 -16.51
N TYR A 241 3.40 10.81 -17.22
CA TYR A 241 3.82 11.19 -18.58
C TYR A 241 5.04 12.12 -18.60
N GLY A 242 5.45 12.64 -17.44
CA GLY A 242 6.57 13.56 -17.33
C GLY A 242 6.70 14.08 -15.91
N ARG A 243 7.52 13.40 -15.10
CA ARG A 243 7.81 13.78 -13.72
C ARG A 243 8.32 15.22 -13.70
N ARG A 244 7.62 16.09 -12.98
CA ARG A 244 7.94 17.52 -12.84
C ARG A 244 7.90 18.35 -14.14
N ILE A 245 7.47 17.76 -15.25
CA ILE A 245 7.27 18.42 -16.55
C ILE A 245 5.79 18.77 -16.74
N PHE A 246 4.88 17.88 -16.32
CA PHE A 246 3.43 18.11 -16.37
C PHE A 246 2.81 18.13 -14.96
N GLU A 247 1.82 19.00 -14.74
CA GLU A 247 0.97 18.90 -13.53
C GLU A 247 0.18 17.59 -13.57
N THR A 248 -0.13 17.07 -12.38
CA THR A 248 -0.95 15.86 -12.21
C THR A 248 -2.45 16.09 -12.40
N GLY A 249 -2.90 17.35 -12.40
CA GLY A 249 -4.29 17.67 -12.10
C GLY A 249 -4.56 17.50 -10.61
N GLY A 250 -5.81 17.29 -10.20
CA GLY A 250 -6.15 17.17 -8.79
C GLY A 250 -7.54 16.58 -8.56
N SER A 251 -8.11 16.67 -7.37
CA SER A 251 -7.59 17.36 -6.18
C SER A 251 -6.73 16.49 -5.29
#